data_AF-A0A0C2CS16-F1
#
_entry.id   AF-A0A0C2CS16-F1
#
_cell.length_a   1.000
_cell.length_b   1.000
_cell.length_c   1.000
_cell.angle_alpha   90.00
_cell.angle_beta   90.00
_cell.angle_gamma   90.00
#
_symmetry.space_group_name_H-M   'P 1'
#
loop_
_entity.id
_entity.type
_entity.pdbx_description
1 polymer ?
#
loop_
_entity_poly.entity_id
_entity_poly.type
_entity_poly.pdbx_seq_one_letter_code
_entity_poly.pdbx_strand_id
1 'polypeptide(L)'
;YLQPQPPLLIISLSGLTKSLVSESFPTLRELDDFGVSTKAVLPCFPSQNNTNKLAIATGLFPQAQNFDSDAISGLINASDFGTKQPIWLAYKQQINGITALHSWPLHPFEDDATNRTSSLSCSKDGGVRVFLPSTTPTRWHYGDSDIAGDVIILTRRGMEKCRNCKPKEMTDLSGFDYLDESMQTVFYAQGPSFKSGAVLPPFQNVEYMNLWLDLLNMHYVPNNGSVGFMNEILNQPIKRERSRRFGIRECPFTQEERVVNCGGCTALQKVRVANWMNSCTQPNRPVVMLSSTSSLLCYQKICEKLIVRGTSGDKSRALVELFHSNNTLARSQSQCLFVSSRYELQCPTLSVPEGQELHSLSANPKK
;
A
#
# COMPACT_ATOMS: atom_id res chain seq x y z
N TYR A 1 4.63 -33.70 -27.96
CA TYR A 1 3.63 -32.66 -28.23
C TYR A 1 3.45 -31.84 -26.97
N LEU A 2 4.05 -30.64 -26.91
CA LEU A 2 3.75 -29.68 -25.86
C LEU A 2 2.29 -29.29 -26.02
N GLN A 3 1.46 -29.47 -24.99
CA GLN A 3 0.09 -28.95 -25.03
C GLN A 3 0.18 -27.43 -25.21
N PRO A 4 -0.57 -26.84 -26.17
CA PRO A 4 -0.58 -25.40 -26.34
C PRO A 4 -1.10 -24.75 -25.05
N GLN A 5 -0.35 -23.77 -24.54
CA GLN A 5 -0.77 -23.00 -23.39
C GLN A 5 -2.10 -22.29 -23.70
N PRO A 6 -3.11 -22.37 -22.82
CA PRO A 6 -4.38 -21.69 -23.04
C PRO A 6 -4.17 -20.18 -23.21
N PRO A 7 -4.86 -19.53 -24.16
CA PRO A 7 -4.76 -18.08 -24.31
C PRO A 7 -5.38 -17.37 -23.10
N LEU A 8 -4.85 -16.20 -22.75
CA LEU A 8 -5.42 -15.31 -21.74
C LEU A 8 -6.23 -14.20 -22.44
N LEU A 9 -7.51 -14.09 -22.10
CA LEU A 9 -8.38 -12.99 -22.53
C LEU A 9 -8.70 -12.08 -21.36
N ILE A 10 -8.40 -10.79 -21.49
CA ILE A 10 -8.68 -9.77 -20.48
C ILE A 10 -9.79 -8.87 -21.00
N ILE A 11 -10.91 -8.81 -20.27
CA ILE A 11 -12.07 -7.99 -20.62
C ILE A 11 -12.25 -6.91 -19.54
N SER A 12 -12.11 -5.65 -19.93
CA SER A 12 -12.32 -4.51 -19.03
C SER A 12 -13.66 -3.83 -19.35
N LEU A 13 -14.60 -3.91 -18.42
CA LEU A 13 -15.90 -3.21 -18.51
C LEU A 13 -15.80 -1.87 -17.75
N SER A 14 -15.68 -0.77 -18.49
CA SER A 14 -15.49 0.57 -17.90
C SER A 14 -16.74 0.98 -17.09
N GLY A 15 -16.54 1.46 -15.86
CA GLY A 15 -17.64 1.97 -15.01
C GLY A 15 -18.53 0.90 -14.36
N LEU A 16 -18.20 -0.38 -14.48
CA LEU A 16 -18.96 -1.45 -13.82
C LEU A 16 -18.57 -1.55 -12.34
N THR A 17 -19.37 -0.92 -11.49
CA THR A 17 -19.19 -0.92 -10.03
C THR A 17 -19.82 -2.17 -9.40
N LYS A 18 -19.36 -2.56 -8.21
CA LYS A 18 -19.88 -3.73 -7.49
C LYS A 18 -21.38 -3.60 -7.17
N SER A 19 -21.85 -2.38 -6.88
CA SER A 19 -23.27 -2.12 -6.58
C SER A 19 -24.18 -2.40 -7.78
N LEU A 20 -23.71 -2.13 -9.01
CA LEU A 20 -24.50 -2.32 -10.24
C LEU A 20 -24.69 -3.80 -10.61
N VAL A 21 -23.83 -4.70 -10.11
CA VAL A 21 -23.83 -6.12 -10.52
C VAL A 21 -24.89 -6.95 -9.80
N SER A 22 -25.47 -6.44 -8.70
CA SER A 22 -26.23 -7.27 -7.76
C SER A 22 -27.56 -7.86 -8.27
N GLU A 23 -28.13 -7.44 -9.42
CA GLU A 23 -29.42 -8.01 -9.87
C GLU A 23 -29.59 -8.25 -11.38
N SER A 24 -28.75 -7.71 -12.27
CA SER A 24 -29.14 -7.53 -13.69
C SER A 24 -28.34 -8.30 -14.76
N PHE A 25 -27.29 -9.06 -14.39
CA PHE A 25 -26.36 -9.64 -15.39
C PHE A 25 -26.20 -11.17 -15.23
N PRO A 26 -26.98 -12.00 -15.94
CA PRO A 26 -26.95 -13.46 -15.79
C PRO A 26 -25.60 -14.08 -16.15
N THR A 27 -24.92 -13.58 -17.18
CA THR A 27 -23.58 -14.05 -17.57
C THR A 27 -22.53 -13.79 -16.49
N LEU A 28 -22.62 -12.67 -15.76
CA LEU A 28 -21.68 -12.40 -14.66
C LEU A 28 -21.95 -13.30 -13.46
N ARG A 29 -23.20 -13.69 -13.23
CA ARG A 29 -23.56 -14.67 -12.20
C ARG A 29 -23.00 -16.06 -12.54
N GLU A 30 -23.07 -16.48 -13.79
CA GLU A 30 -22.47 -17.75 -14.22
C GLU A 30 -20.95 -17.78 -14.02
N LEU A 31 -20.26 -16.66 -14.29
CA LEU A 31 -18.84 -16.51 -14.00
C LEU A 31 -18.52 -16.58 -12.51
N ASP A 32 -19.43 -16.12 -11.65
CA ASP A 32 -19.31 -16.23 -10.18
C ASP A 32 -19.51 -17.68 -9.73
N ASP A 33 -20.56 -18.35 -10.21
CA ASP A 33 -20.96 -19.69 -9.82
C ASP A 33 -19.92 -20.75 -10.21
N PHE A 34 -19.35 -20.63 -11.42
CA PHE A 34 -18.44 -21.64 -11.98
C PHE A 34 -16.98 -21.19 -12.05
N GLY A 35 -16.68 -19.95 -11.72
CA GLY A 35 -15.34 -19.39 -11.76
C GLY A 35 -14.84 -18.92 -10.40
N VAL A 36 -14.13 -17.82 -10.43
CA VAL A 36 -13.54 -17.13 -9.28
C VAL A 36 -14.03 -15.70 -9.29
N SER A 37 -14.37 -15.18 -8.13
CA SER A 37 -14.73 -13.78 -7.96
C SER A 37 -14.00 -13.15 -6.77
N THR A 38 -14.35 -11.89 -6.50
CA THR A 38 -13.90 -11.18 -5.30
C THR A 38 -15.05 -10.42 -4.65
N LYS A 39 -14.88 -10.16 -3.35
CA LYS A 39 -15.78 -9.26 -2.61
C LYS A 39 -15.79 -7.86 -3.23
N ALA A 40 -14.63 -7.32 -3.58
CA ALA A 40 -14.48 -6.02 -4.23
C ALA A 40 -13.10 -5.87 -4.86
N VAL A 41 -13.02 -5.19 -6.00
CA VAL A 41 -11.75 -4.68 -6.52
C VAL A 41 -11.66 -3.21 -6.16
N LEU A 42 -10.57 -2.82 -5.52
CA LEU A 42 -10.27 -1.44 -5.17
C LEU A 42 -9.44 -0.83 -6.30
N PRO A 43 -9.95 0.17 -7.04
CA PRO A 43 -9.11 0.89 -8.00
C PRO A 43 -7.96 1.64 -7.28
N CYS A 44 -6.93 2.00 -8.03
CA CYS A 44 -5.97 3.02 -7.64
C CYS A 44 -6.63 4.39 -7.54
N PHE A 45 -6.08 5.25 -6.67
CA PHE A 45 -6.44 6.66 -6.63
C PHE A 45 -5.64 7.46 -7.67
N PRO A 46 -6.24 8.40 -8.41
CA PRO A 46 -7.69 8.65 -8.49
C PRO A 46 -8.41 7.51 -9.20
N SER A 47 -9.65 7.23 -8.79
CA SER A 47 -10.50 6.15 -9.35
C SER A 47 -11.02 6.48 -10.77
N GLN A 48 -10.14 6.86 -11.67
CA GLN A 48 -10.40 7.24 -13.06
C GLN A 48 -10.06 6.10 -14.02
N ASN A 49 -10.74 6.08 -15.18
CA ASN A 49 -10.69 4.95 -16.12
C ASN A 49 -9.28 4.67 -16.66
N ASN A 50 -8.60 5.66 -17.24
CA ASN A 50 -7.30 5.44 -17.90
C ASN A 50 -6.20 5.11 -16.89
N THR A 51 -6.14 5.87 -15.79
CA THR A 51 -5.24 5.62 -14.65
C THR A 51 -5.32 4.18 -14.18
N ASN A 52 -6.54 3.65 -14.04
CA ASN A 52 -6.76 2.30 -13.55
C ASN A 52 -6.53 1.23 -14.62
N LYS A 53 -6.87 1.47 -15.89
CA LYS A 53 -6.53 0.54 -16.98
C LYS A 53 -5.02 0.39 -17.16
N LEU A 54 -4.25 1.46 -16.98
CA LEU A 54 -2.79 1.40 -17.00
C LEU A 54 -2.24 0.67 -15.76
N ALA A 55 -2.80 0.95 -14.57
CA ALA A 55 -2.45 0.23 -13.35
C ALA A 55 -2.68 -1.28 -13.47
N ILE A 56 -3.81 -1.67 -14.06
CA ILE A 56 -4.16 -3.06 -14.35
C ILE A 56 -3.12 -3.69 -15.29
N ALA A 57 -2.75 -2.99 -16.38
CA ALA A 57 -1.83 -3.51 -17.38
C ALA A 57 -0.37 -3.66 -16.92
N THR A 58 0.04 -2.86 -15.94
CA THR A 58 1.43 -2.74 -15.49
C THR A 58 1.66 -3.28 -14.07
N GLY A 59 0.59 -3.40 -13.28
CA GLY A 59 0.66 -3.67 -11.86
C GLY A 59 1.22 -2.52 -11.02
N LEU A 60 1.18 -1.28 -11.52
CA LEU A 60 1.82 -0.12 -10.88
C LEU A 60 0.80 0.88 -10.37
N PHE A 61 1.09 1.45 -9.20
CA PHE A 61 0.38 2.61 -8.71
C PHE A 61 0.63 3.83 -9.61
N PRO A 62 -0.32 4.78 -9.69
CA PRO A 62 -0.20 5.95 -10.57
C PRO A 62 1.11 6.73 -10.37
N GLN A 63 1.58 6.89 -9.12
CA GLN A 63 2.87 7.55 -8.88
C GLN A 63 4.08 6.86 -9.53
N ALA A 64 3.97 5.57 -9.80
CA ALA A 64 5.03 4.78 -10.40
C ALA A 64 4.85 4.61 -11.92
N GLN A 65 3.83 5.23 -12.53
CA GLN A 65 3.48 5.10 -13.95
C GLN A 65 4.17 6.11 -14.89
N ASN A 66 5.07 6.96 -14.36
CA ASN A 66 5.88 7.88 -15.16
C ASN A 66 6.95 7.10 -15.96
N PHE A 67 6.52 6.45 -17.04
CA PHE A 67 7.40 5.91 -18.08
C PHE A 67 7.54 6.90 -19.21
N ASP A 68 8.72 6.88 -19.85
CA ASP A 68 8.93 7.57 -21.10
C ASP A 68 7.84 7.12 -22.10
N SER A 69 7.14 8.07 -22.71
CA SER A 69 5.98 7.81 -23.57
C SER A 69 6.31 6.83 -24.71
N ASP A 70 7.55 6.83 -25.18
CA ASP A 70 8.09 5.94 -26.20
C ASP A 70 8.16 4.46 -25.77
N ALA A 71 8.19 4.18 -24.47
CA ALA A 71 8.20 2.82 -23.94
C ALA A 71 6.88 2.07 -24.18
N ILE A 72 5.75 2.80 -24.23
CA ILE A 72 4.42 2.18 -24.32
C ILE A 72 4.00 1.91 -25.77
N SER A 73 4.54 2.68 -26.73
CA SER A 73 4.32 2.49 -28.17
C SER A 73 5.17 1.36 -28.77
N GLY A 74 6.08 0.76 -27.99
CA GLY A 74 6.96 -0.32 -28.45
C GLY A 74 8.11 0.16 -29.35
N LEU A 75 8.50 1.44 -29.26
CA LEU A 75 9.55 2.05 -30.07
C LEU A 75 10.95 2.03 -29.43
N ILE A 76 11.12 1.47 -28.21
CA ILE A 76 12.42 1.38 -27.54
C ILE A 76 13.12 0.04 -27.80
N ASN A 77 14.44 0.13 -27.98
CA ASN A 77 15.38 -1.00 -28.12
C ASN A 77 15.34 -1.95 -26.92
N ALA A 78 15.65 -3.22 -27.20
CA ALA A 78 15.70 -4.35 -26.28
C ALA A 78 16.74 -4.25 -25.13
N SER A 79 17.32 -3.08 -24.84
CA SER A 79 18.35 -2.91 -23.81
C SER A 79 17.83 -2.67 -22.39
N ASP A 80 16.53 -2.37 -22.23
CA ASP A 80 15.92 -2.07 -20.92
C ASP A 80 15.32 -3.31 -20.27
N PHE A 81 16.15 -4.34 -20.07
CA PHE A 81 15.77 -5.52 -19.28
C PHE A 81 15.56 -5.12 -17.81
N GLY A 82 14.32 -5.15 -17.34
CA GLY A 82 13.95 -4.87 -15.95
C GLY A 82 13.21 -3.56 -15.73
N THR A 83 12.80 -2.87 -16.79
CA THR A 83 11.94 -1.70 -16.66
C THR A 83 10.49 -2.09 -16.40
N LYS A 84 9.81 -1.24 -15.67
CA LYS A 84 8.38 -1.30 -15.39
C LYS A 84 7.63 -1.16 -16.74
N GLN A 85 6.80 -2.14 -17.11
CA GLN A 85 6.22 -2.21 -18.46
C GLN A 85 4.86 -2.93 -18.49
N PRO A 86 4.00 -2.66 -19.49
CA PRO A 86 2.72 -3.35 -19.62
C PRO A 86 2.87 -4.81 -20.05
N ILE A 87 1.88 -5.62 -19.68
CA ILE A 87 1.89 -7.09 -19.87
C ILE A 87 2.13 -7.51 -21.33
N TRP A 88 1.60 -6.78 -22.32
CA TRP A 88 1.76 -7.15 -23.73
C TRP A 88 3.20 -7.00 -24.22
N LEU A 89 3.90 -5.95 -23.80
CA LEU A 89 5.33 -5.78 -24.13
C LEU A 89 6.17 -6.84 -23.42
N ALA A 90 5.90 -7.09 -22.14
CA ALA A 90 6.58 -8.13 -21.39
C ALA A 90 6.39 -9.52 -22.04
N TYR A 91 5.18 -9.85 -22.49
CA TYR A 91 4.88 -11.13 -23.13
C TYR A 91 5.58 -11.27 -24.48
N LYS A 92 5.60 -10.20 -25.28
CA LYS A 92 6.34 -10.16 -26.54
C LYS A 92 7.85 -10.31 -26.33
N GLN A 93 8.42 -9.64 -25.33
CA GLN A 93 9.86 -9.70 -25.06
C GLN A 93 10.31 -11.04 -24.47
N GLN A 94 9.59 -11.58 -23.49
CA GLN A 94 10.02 -12.79 -22.78
C GLN A 94 9.68 -14.08 -23.53
N ILE A 95 8.53 -14.13 -24.21
CA ILE A 95 7.98 -15.37 -24.79
C ILE A 95 7.91 -15.28 -26.33
N ASN A 96 8.16 -14.11 -26.93
CA ASN A 96 7.90 -13.85 -28.35
C ASN A 96 6.44 -14.17 -28.75
N GLY A 97 5.52 -14.07 -27.79
CA GLY A 97 4.11 -14.37 -27.98
C GLY A 97 3.40 -13.31 -28.81
N ILE A 98 2.22 -13.67 -29.31
CA ILE A 98 1.34 -12.77 -30.07
C ILE A 98 0.37 -12.11 -29.08
N THR A 99 0.26 -10.78 -29.16
CA THR A 99 -0.67 -9.99 -28.36
C THR A 99 -1.61 -9.22 -29.28
N ALA A 100 -2.91 -9.21 -28.95
CA ALA A 100 -3.90 -8.37 -29.62
C ALA A 100 -4.55 -7.45 -28.59
N LEU A 101 -4.52 -6.15 -28.85
CA LEU A 101 -5.06 -5.12 -27.97
C LEU A 101 -6.23 -4.44 -28.67
N HIS A 102 -7.40 -4.44 -28.03
CA HIS A 102 -8.56 -3.69 -28.50
C HIS A 102 -8.98 -2.68 -27.44
N SER A 103 -8.86 -1.39 -27.75
CA SER A 103 -9.39 -0.28 -26.93
C SER A 103 -8.81 -0.17 -25.51
N TRP A 104 -7.51 -0.43 -25.35
CA TRP A 104 -6.77 -0.21 -24.09
C TRP A 104 -5.90 1.05 -24.19
N PRO A 105 -5.80 1.88 -23.14
CA PRO A 105 -4.98 3.08 -23.17
C PRO A 105 -3.48 2.75 -23.27
N LEU A 106 -2.77 3.54 -24.08
CA LEU A 106 -1.31 3.47 -24.24
C LEU A 106 -0.58 4.57 -23.48
N HIS A 107 -1.27 5.53 -22.87
CA HIS A 107 -0.64 6.56 -22.03
C HIS A 107 -1.54 6.84 -20.82
N PRO A 108 -0.97 7.21 -19.66
CA PRO A 108 -1.74 7.90 -18.64
C PRO A 108 -2.30 9.18 -19.25
N PHE A 109 -3.51 9.57 -18.88
CA PHE A 109 -4.13 10.77 -19.42
C PHE A 109 -3.31 11.99 -18.99
N GLU A 110 -2.92 12.86 -19.92
CA GLU A 110 -2.49 14.23 -19.61
C GLU A 110 -3.72 14.97 -19.08
N ASP A 111 -3.75 15.24 -17.78
CA ASP A 111 -4.63 16.29 -17.30
C ASP A 111 -3.99 17.62 -17.71
N ASP A 112 -4.74 18.48 -18.41
CA ASP A 112 -4.35 19.85 -18.74
C ASP A 112 -4.41 20.69 -17.45
N ALA A 113 -3.56 20.33 -16.49
CA ALA A 113 -3.39 21.00 -15.22
C ALA A 113 -2.72 22.34 -15.49
N THR A 114 -3.52 23.32 -15.90
CA THR A 114 -3.07 24.71 -15.97
C THR A 114 -2.59 25.14 -14.59
N ASN A 115 -1.27 25.30 -14.45
CA ASN A 115 -0.61 25.84 -13.25
C ASN A 115 -1.28 27.15 -12.84
N ARG A 116 -2.12 27.08 -11.81
CA ARG A 116 -2.81 28.25 -11.25
C ARG A 116 -2.77 28.18 -9.73
N THR A 117 -1.74 28.82 -9.18
CA THR A 117 -1.66 29.17 -7.78
C THR A 117 -2.87 30.02 -7.39
N SER A 118 -3.72 29.49 -6.53
CA SER A 118 -4.75 30.26 -5.86
C SER A 118 -4.69 30.00 -4.37
N SER A 119 -4.84 31.06 -3.57
CA SER A 119 -4.95 30.93 -2.12
C SER A 119 -6.26 30.21 -1.79
N LEU A 120 -6.16 28.95 -1.40
CA LEU A 120 -7.28 28.14 -0.93
C LEU A 120 -7.37 28.30 0.59
N SER A 121 -8.44 28.94 1.07
CA SER A 121 -8.74 29.01 2.50
C SER A 121 -9.68 27.87 2.90
N CYS A 122 -9.40 27.25 4.04
CA CYS A 122 -10.26 26.20 4.60
C CYS A 122 -11.63 26.76 4.94
N SER A 123 -12.69 26.33 4.25
CA SER A 123 -14.07 26.62 4.64
C SER A 123 -14.55 25.61 5.70
N LYS A 124 -15.26 26.10 6.71
CA LYS A 124 -15.78 25.30 7.83
C LYS A 124 -16.81 24.24 7.44
N ASP A 125 -17.36 24.30 6.22
CA ASP A 125 -18.46 23.42 5.79
C ASP A 125 -18.04 21.99 5.44
N GLY A 126 -16.73 21.65 5.50
CA GLY A 126 -16.24 20.28 5.37
C GLY A 126 -16.56 19.57 4.04
N GLY A 127 -16.96 20.34 3.01
CA GLY A 127 -17.33 19.87 1.68
C GLY A 127 -16.16 19.65 0.73
N VAL A 128 -14.97 20.12 1.10
CA VAL A 128 -13.75 20.05 0.31
C VAL A 128 -12.58 19.74 1.24
N ARG A 129 -11.73 18.81 0.84
CA ARG A 129 -10.43 18.54 1.47
C ARG A 129 -9.34 18.94 0.50
N VAL A 130 -8.29 19.55 1.04
CA VAL A 130 -7.14 20.01 0.26
C VAL A 130 -5.90 19.32 0.83
N PHE A 131 -5.11 18.71 -0.05
CA PHE A 131 -3.88 18.03 0.29
C PHE A 131 -2.73 18.63 -0.51
N LEU A 132 -1.57 18.73 0.12
CA LEU A 132 -0.30 18.81 -0.62
C LEU A 132 0.09 17.37 -0.98
N PRO A 133 0.90 17.16 -2.05
CA PRO A 133 1.37 15.82 -2.40
C PRO A 133 1.99 15.09 -1.19
N SER A 134 2.80 15.79 -0.40
CA SER A 134 3.41 15.29 0.84
C SER A 134 2.45 14.94 1.97
N THR A 135 1.23 15.51 1.97
CA THR A 135 0.21 15.29 3.02
C THR A 135 -0.94 14.39 2.55
N THR A 136 -0.87 13.89 1.31
CA THR A 136 -1.83 12.88 0.84
C THR A 136 -1.78 11.62 1.70
N PRO A 137 -2.91 10.92 1.88
CA PRO A 137 -2.90 9.60 2.49
C PRO A 137 -1.93 8.67 1.78
N THR A 138 -0.93 8.12 2.49
CA THR A 138 0.10 7.25 1.91
C THR A 138 -0.49 6.07 1.12
N ARG A 139 -1.64 5.55 1.57
CA ARG A 139 -2.39 4.47 0.90
C ARG A 139 -2.88 4.81 -0.52
N TRP A 140 -2.89 6.08 -0.90
CA TRP A 140 -3.25 6.49 -2.25
C TRP A 140 -2.12 6.21 -3.25
N HIS A 141 -0.87 6.14 -2.78
CA HIS A 141 0.30 5.99 -3.66
C HIS A 141 0.24 6.99 -4.85
N TYR A 142 0.01 8.26 -4.52
CA TYR A 142 -0.20 9.35 -5.49
C TYR A 142 0.68 10.57 -5.23
N GLY A 143 1.00 10.87 -3.97
CA GLY A 143 1.69 12.12 -3.57
C GLY A 143 3.15 12.28 -4.00
N ASP A 144 3.76 11.26 -4.60
CA ASP A 144 5.14 11.31 -5.10
C ASP A 144 5.18 11.25 -6.65
N SER A 145 4.08 11.61 -7.30
CA SER A 145 3.96 11.60 -8.76
C SER A 145 4.12 13.00 -9.32
N ASP A 146 4.87 13.14 -10.42
CA ASP A 146 4.93 14.39 -11.19
C ASP A 146 3.54 14.79 -11.75
N ILE A 147 2.59 13.86 -11.78
CA ILE A 147 1.22 14.04 -12.26
C ILE A 147 0.30 14.64 -11.18
N ALA A 148 0.68 14.59 -9.90
CA ALA A 148 -0.21 14.92 -8.79
C ALA A 148 -0.55 16.42 -8.68
N GLY A 149 0.18 17.27 -9.41
CA GLY A 149 0.10 18.72 -9.31
C GLY A 149 0.56 19.23 -7.93
N ASP A 150 0.61 20.55 -7.77
CA ASP A 150 1.07 21.17 -6.51
C ASP A 150 0.06 21.01 -5.36
N VAL A 151 -1.22 20.87 -5.69
CA VAL A 151 -2.34 20.81 -4.74
C VAL A 151 -3.41 19.87 -5.24
N ILE A 152 -3.86 18.98 -4.35
CA ILE A 152 -4.89 17.98 -4.65
C ILE A 152 -6.17 18.35 -3.91
N ILE A 153 -7.27 18.48 -4.64
CA ILE A 153 -8.56 18.88 -4.10
C ILE A 153 -9.52 17.70 -4.20
N LEU A 154 -9.98 17.20 -3.05
CA LEU A 154 -11.01 16.18 -2.97
C LEU A 154 -12.33 16.82 -2.54
N THR A 155 -13.33 16.83 -3.42
CA THR A 155 -14.67 17.32 -3.10
C THR A 155 -15.55 16.21 -2.52
N ARG A 156 -16.66 16.59 -1.88
CA ARG A 156 -17.75 15.64 -1.60
C ARG A 156 -18.44 15.24 -2.91
N ARG A 157 -19.00 14.04 -2.91
CA ARG A 157 -19.77 13.50 -4.02
C ARG A 157 -20.93 14.42 -4.38
N GLY A 158 -21.20 14.56 -5.68
CA GLY A 158 -22.24 15.45 -6.20
C GLY A 158 -21.91 16.94 -6.10
N MET A 159 -20.69 17.31 -5.69
CA MET A 159 -20.24 18.71 -5.66
C MET A 159 -19.09 18.92 -6.64
N GLU A 160 -19.32 19.79 -7.63
CA GLU A 160 -18.26 20.43 -8.40
C GLU A 160 -17.95 21.80 -7.78
N LYS A 161 -16.67 22.11 -7.58
CA LYS A 161 -16.23 23.50 -7.40
C LYS A 161 -15.36 23.90 -8.59
N CYS A 162 -16.01 24.26 -9.69
CA CYS A 162 -15.34 24.96 -10.77
C CYS A 162 -15.43 26.48 -10.52
N ARG A 163 -14.29 27.17 -10.67
CA ARG A 163 -14.18 28.61 -10.37
C ARG A 163 -14.95 29.50 -11.36
N ASN A 164 -15.39 29.00 -12.53
CA ASN A 164 -16.10 29.77 -13.56
C ASN A 164 -17.00 28.93 -14.49
N CYS A 165 -17.47 27.76 -14.05
CA CYS A 165 -18.35 26.91 -14.87
C CYS A 165 -19.82 27.20 -14.55
N LYS A 166 -20.70 27.07 -15.55
CA LYS A 166 -22.13 26.88 -15.25
C LYS A 166 -22.24 25.55 -14.49
N PRO A 167 -22.88 25.49 -13.31
CA PRO A 167 -23.08 24.24 -12.62
C PRO A 167 -23.82 23.28 -13.56
N LYS A 168 -23.12 22.25 -14.03
CA LYS A 168 -23.75 21.09 -14.66
C LYS A 168 -23.94 20.06 -13.57
N GLU A 169 -25.12 19.45 -13.53
CA GLU A 169 -25.25 18.18 -12.81
C GLU A 169 -24.27 17.20 -13.46
N MET A 170 -23.21 16.86 -12.73
CA MET A 170 -22.23 15.90 -13.20
C MET A 170 -22.77 14.50 -12.89
N THR A 171 -22.94 13.71 -13.95
CA THR A 171 -23.23 12.28 -13.86
C THR A 171 -21.96 11.46 -13.61
N ASP A 172 -20.78 12.05 -13.78
CA ASP A 172 -19.51 11.37 -13.56
C ASP A 172 -19.14 11.36 -12.06
N LEU A 173 -19.34 10.19 -11.46
CA LEU A 173 -19.01 9.90 -10.07
C LEU A 173 -17.62 9.27 -9.93
N SER A 174 -16.75 9.32 -10.94
CA SER A 174 -15.40 8.71 -10.90
C SER A 174 -14.34 9.59 -10.23
N GLY A 175 -13.15 9.04 -9.98
CA GLY A 175 -12.00 9.79 -9.46
C GLY A 175 -11.92 9.97 -7.94
N PHE A 176 -12.96 9.58 -7.20
CA PHE A 176 -12.95 9.66 -5.73
C PHE A 176 -12.05 8.59 -5.10
N ASP A 177 -11.94 8.69 -3.78
CA ASP A 177 -11.25 7.72 -2.92
C ASP A 177 -11.77 6.29 -3.15
N TYR A 178 -10.86 5.35 -3.46
CA TYR A 178 -11.21 3.97 -3.78
C TYR A 178 -11.82 3.18 -2.61
N LEU A 179 -11.73 3.70 -1.38
CA LEU A 179 -12.41 3.12 -0.22
C LEU A 179 -13.92 3.40 -0.22
N ASP A 180 -14.38 4.36 -1.03
CA ASP A 180 -15.81 4.54 -1.25
C ASP A 180 -16.38 3.31 -1.97
N GLU A 181 -17.40 2.68 -1.39
CA GLU A 181 -18.03 1.45 -1.92
C GLU A 181 -18.50 1.56 -3.37
N SER A 182 -18.89 2.76 -3.79
CA SER A 182 -19.29 2.99 -5.18
C SER A 182 -18.14 2.99 -6.18
N MET A 183 -16.90 3.21 -5.74
CA MET A 183 -15.70 3.16 -6.59
C MET A 183 -15.21 1.72 -6.74
N GLN A 184 -15.65 0.83 -5.85
CA GLN A 184 -15.29 -0.57 -5.88
C GLN A 184 -15.86 -1.22 -7.14
N THR A 185 -15.01 -1.97 -7.83
CA THR A 185 -15.35 -2.65 -9.07
C THR A 185 -15.41 -4.17 -8.86
N VAL A 186 -15.60 -4.91 -9.94
CA VAL A 186 -15.74 -6.36 -9.93
C VAL A 186 -14.56 -7.06 -10.59
N PHE A 187 -14.34 -8.31 -10.17
CA PHE A 187 -13.43 -9.24 -10.80
C PHE A 187 -14.13 -10.59 -10.93
N TYR A 188 -13.99 -11.16 -12.11
CA TYR A 188 -14.38 -12.53 -12.40
C TYR A 188 -13.29 -13.18 -13.24
N ALA A 189 -13.02 -14.45 -12.98
CA ALA A 189 -12.10 -15.24 -13.77
C ALA A 189 -12.61 -16.67 -13.89
N GLN A 190 -12.54 -17.24 -15.08
CA GLN A 190 -12.94 -18.62 -15.34
C GLN A 190 -12.00 -19.21 -16.38
N GLY A 191 -11.70 -20.50 -16.26
CA GLY A 191 -10.83 -21.22 -17.17
C GLY A 191 -10.14 -22.40 -16.50
N PRO A 192 -9.37 -23.20 -17.25
CA PRO A 192 -8.76 -24.44 -16.74
C PRO A 192 -7.77 -24.21 -15.59
N SER A 193 -7.17 -23.02 -15.52
CA SER A 193 -6.20 -22.66 -14.48
C SER A 193 -6.84 -22.27 -13.15
N PHE A 194 -8.13 -21.92 -13.14
CA PHE A 194 -8.83 -21.38 -11.98
C PHE A 194 -9.66 -22.44 -11.27
N LYS A 195 -9.74 -22.34 -9.94
CA LYS A 195 -10.69 -23.10 -9.13
C LYS A 195 -12.12 -22.62 -9.43
N SER A 196 -13.10 -23.46 -9.11
CA SER A 196 -14.52 -23.12 -9.22
C SER A 196 -15.09 -22.74 -7.85
N GLY A 197 -15.91 -21.68 -7.80
CA GLY A 197 -16.57 -21.17 -6.60
C GLY A 197 -15.63 -20.50 -5.58
N ALA A 198 -14.44 -20.05 -5.98
CA ALA A 198 -13.50 -19.41 -5.06
C ALA A 198 -13.73 -17.88 -5.00
N VAL A 199 -13.68 -17.31 -3.79
CA VAL A 199 -13.92 -15.88 -3.57
C VAL A 199 -12.72 -15.24 -2.86
N LEU A 200 -12.07 -14.29 -3.53
CA LEU A 200 -10.97 -13.50 -2.97
C LEU A 200 -11.46 -12.42 -1.98
N PRO A 201 -10.61 -12.03 -1.01
CA PRO A 201 -10.83 -10.81 -0.24
C PRO A 201 -10.69 -9.57 -1.14
N PRO A 202 -11.15 -8.39 -0.69
CA PRO A 202 -10.94 -7.16 -1.42
C PRO A 202 -9.45 -6.89 -1.69
N PHE A 203 -9.11 -6.47 -2.90
CA PHE A 203 -7.72 -6.22 -3.30
C PHE A 203 -7.61 -5.05 -4.28
N GLN A 204 -6.42 -4.45 -4.38
CA GLN A 204 -6.17 -3.38 -5.34
C GLN A 204 -5.83 -3.91 -6.73
N ASN A 205 -6.30 -3.27 -7.78
CA ASN A 205 -6.14 -3.74 -9.17
C ASN A 205 -4.68 -3.89 -9.65
N VAL A 206 -3.69 -3.35 -8.94
CA VAL A 206 -2.26 -3.62 -9.18
C VAL A 206 -1.90 -5.11 -9.02
N GLU A 207 -2.70 -5.89 -8.28
CA GLU A 207 -2.46 -7.31 -8.02
C GLU A 207 -2.65 -8.20 -9.28
N TYR A 208 -3.32 -7.69 -10.33
CA TYR A 208 -3.56 -8.49 -11.55
C TYR A 208 -2.29 -8.89 -12.28
N MET A 209 -1.27 -8.03 -12.28
CA MET A 209 -0.04 -8.27 -13.04
C MET A 209 0.60 -9.59 -12.66
N ASN A 210 0.74 -9.87 -11.36
CA ASN A 210 1.36 -11.13 -10.90
C ASN A 210 0.51 -12.37 -11.20
N LEU A 211 -0.83 -12.25 -11.19
CA LEU A 211 -1.71 -13.33 -11.65
C LEU A 211 -1.44 -13.66 -13.12
N TRP A 212 -1.35 -12.64 -13.97
CA TRP A 212 -1.15 -12.85 -15.40
C TRP A 212 0.23 -13.38 -15.74
N LEU A 213 1.26 -12.93 -15.04
CA LEU A 213 2.60 -13.50 -15.16
C LEU A 213 2.58 -15.01 -14.85
N ASP A 214 1.84 -15.44 -13.81
CA ASP A 214 1.71 -16.86 -13.47
C ASP A 214 0.95 -17.65 -14.54
N LEU A 215 -0.20 -17.14 -15.00
CA LEU A 215 -1.02 -17.80 -16.03
C LEU A 215 -0.29 -17.93 -17.37
N LEU A 216 0.50 -16.92 -17.72
CA LEU A 216 1.31 -16.87 -18.93
C LEU A 216 2.68 -17.52 -18.76
N ASN A 217 3.01 -18.07 -17.58
CA ASN A 217 4.30 -18.70 -17.29
C ASN A 217 5.50 -17.77 -17.61
N MET A 218 5.37 -16.50 -17.23
CA MET A 218 6.36 -15.45 -17.42
C MET A 218 7.23 -15.27 -16.18
N HIS A 219 8.43 -14.70 -16.38
CA HIS A 219 9.27 -14.26 -15.28
C HIS A 219 8.74 -12.94 -14.68
N TYR A 220 9.13 -12.69 -13.43
CA TYR A 220 8.73 -11.50 -12.71
C TYR A 220 9.11 -10.22 -13.48
N VAL A 221 8.15 -9.31 -13.58
CA VAL A 221 8.32 -7.93 -14.07
C VAL A 221 8.12 -6.99 -12.88
N PRO A 222 8.98 -5.98 -12.65
CA PRO A 222 8.82 -5.05 -11.53
C PRO A 222 7.44 -4.39 -11.49
N ASN A 223 6.68 -4.66 -10.43
CA ASN A 223 5.34 -4.11 -10.20
C ASN A 223 5.06 -3.94 -8.69
N ASN A 224 3.94 -3.32 -8.33
CA ASN A 224 3.53 -3.07 -6.95
C ASN A 224 2.64 -4.17 -6.36
N GLY A 225 2.18 -5.13 -7.17
CA GLY A 225 1.40 -6.27 -6.70
C GLY A 225 2.23 -7.23 -5.83
N SER A 226 1.55 -7.92 -4.93
CA SER A 226 2.11 -8.94 -4.06
C SER A 226 2.20 -10.29 -4.77
N VAL A 227 3.43 -10.72 -5.06
CA VAL A 227 3.67 -12.00 -5.73
C VAL A 227 3.03 -13.16 -4.95
N GLY A 228 2.16 -13.91 -5.63
CA GLY A 228 1.45 -15.06 -5.06
C GLY A 228 0.19 -14.73 -4.26
N PHE A 229 -0.27 -13.48 -4.23
CA PHE A 229 -1.53 -13.08 -3.60
C PHE A 229 -2.72 -13.93 -4.09
N MET A 230 -2.79 -14.20 -5.40
CA MET A 230 -3.86 -14.97 -6.03
C MET A 230 -3.56 -16.48 -6.17
N ASN A 231 -2.57 -17.02 -5.47
CA ASN A 231 -2.24 -18.46 -5.58
C ASN A 231 -3.40 -19.36 -5.12
N GLU A 232 -4.22 -18.89 -4.18
CA GLU A 232 -5.30 -19.69 -3.60
C GLU A 232 -6.44 -19.97 -4.58
N ILE A 233 -6.58 -19.16 -5.64
CA ILE A 233 -7.63 -19.33 -6.67
C ILE A 233 -7.18 -20.15 -7.87
N LEU A 234 -5.91 -20.57 -7.93
CA LEU A 234 -5.36 -21.36 -9.02
C LEU A 234 -5.40 -22.85 -8.68
N ASN A 235 -5.70 -23.69 -9.68
CA ASN A 235 -5.64 -25.16 -9.54
C ASN A 235 -4.20 -25.65 -9.35
N GLN A 236 -3.24 -25.01 -10.02
CA GLN A 236 -1.81 -25.34 -9.97
C GLN A 236 -0.96 -24.06 -9.83
N PRO A 237 -0.89 -23.47 -8.61
CA PRO A 237 -0.09 -22.26 -8.41
C PRO A 237 1.41 -22.56 -8.50
N ILE A 238 2.18 -21.61 -9.05
CA ILE A 238 3.64 -21.70 -9.12
C ILE A 238 4.20 -21.73 -7.71
N LYS A 239 4.89 -22.83 -7.36
CA LYS A 239 5.59 -22.98 -6.09
C LYS A 239 6.81 -22.06 -6.07
N ARG A 240 6.76 -21.03 -5.23
CA ARG A 240 7.86 -20.09 -5.03
C ARG A 240 8.60 -20.44 -3.76
N GLU A 241 9.93 -20.44 -3.82
CA GLU A 241 10.74 -20.55 -2.62
C GLU A 241 10.51 -19.31 -1.76
N ARG A 242 10.08 -19.52 -0.51
CA ARG A 242 10.01 -18.41 0.45
C ARG A 242 11.44 -17.96 0.70
N SER A 243 11.78 -16.75 0.26
CA SER A 243 13.03 -16.13 0.70
C SER A 243 12.99 -16.08 2.22
N ARG A 244 13.92 -16.80 2.86
CA ARG A 244 14.06 -16.74 4.31
C ARG A 244 14.54 -15.33 4.64
N ARG A 245 13.61 -14.42 4.90
CA ARG A 245 13.98 -13.11 5.43
C ARG A 245 14.58 -13.38 6.82
N PHE A 246 15.86 -13.07 6.98
CA PHE A 246 16.50 -13.22 8.28
C PHE A 246 15.79 -12.32 9.29
N GLY A 247 15.52 -12.86 10.49
CA GLY A 247 14.96 -12.07 11.56
C GLY A 247 15.90 -10.93 11.95
N ILE A 248 15.35 -9.75 12.22
CA ILE A 248 16.10 -8.66 12.84
C ILE A 248 16.64 -9.18 14.18
N ARG A 249 17.93 -8.96 14.46
CA ARG A 249 18.58 -9.44 15.69
C ARG A 249 18.42 -8.44 16.83
N GLU A 250 18.58 -8.91 18.07
CA GLU A 250 18.63 -8.02 19.24
C GLU A 250 19.85 -7.10 19.10
N CYS A 251 19.71 -5.83 19.46
CA CYS A 251 20.83 -4.89 19.51
C CYS A 251 21.90 -5.37 20.50
N PRO A 252 23.18 -4.99 20.33
CA PRO A 252 24.20 -5.25 21.33
C PRO A 252 23.72 -4.83 22.72
N PHE A 253 23.84 -5.72 23.70
CA PHE A 253 23.31 -5.52 25.04
C PHE A 253 24.30 -5.97 26.12
N THR A 254 24.14 -5.40 27.31
CA THR A 254 24.81 -5.82 28.54
C THR A 254 23.88 -6.73 29.35
N GLN A 255 24.45 -7.57 30.22
CA GLN A 255 23.64 -8.42 31.10
C GLN A 255 23.00 -7.65 32.27
N GLU A 256 23.41 -6.39 32.49
CA GLU A 256 22.87 -5.55 33.56
C GLU A 256 21.72 -4.68 33.06
N GLU A 257 20.52 -4.95 33.55
CA GLU A 257 19.32 -4.18 33.22
C GLU A 257 18.82 -3.39 34.43
N ARG A 258 18.85 -2.06 34.31
CA ARG A 258 18.40 -1.07 35.29
C ARG A 258 17.81 0.12 34.56
N VAL A 259 16.96 0.85 35.26
CA VAL A 259 16.41 2.12 34.80
C VAL A 259 17.41 3.25 35.07
N VAL A 260 17.89 3.90 34.02
CA VAL A 260 18.69 5.13 34.10
C VAL A 260 17.75 6.32 33.89
N ASN A 261 17.66 7.20 34.88
CA ASN A 261 16.79 8.39 34.82
C ASN A 261 17.44 9.51 34.00
N CYS A 262 16.74 9.98 32.97
CA CYS A 262 17.21 11.01 32.05
C CYS A 262 16.56 12.39 32.24
N GLY A 263 15.68 12.54 33.24
CA GLY A 263 15.10 13.83 33.61
C GLY A 263 13.57 13.86 33.51
N GLY A 264 12.96 14.91 34.08
CA GLY A 264 11.51 15.12 34.09
C GLY A 264 10.70 14.22 35.03
N CYS A 265 11.29 13.16 35.58
CA CYS A 265 10.60 12.23 36.47
C CYS A 265 10.51 12.74 37.93
N THR A 266 9.30 12.71 38.50
CA THR A 266 9.06 12.83 39.96
C THR A 266 9.60 11.61 40.72
N ALA A 267 9.80 11.73 42.04
CA ALA A 267 10.25 10.60 42.86
C ALA A 267 9.34 9.37 42.74
N LEU A 268 8.01 9.59 42.72
CA LEU A 268 7.03 8.52 42.54
C LEU A 268 7.12 7.86 41.16
N GLN A 269 7.34 8.64 40.10
CA GLN A 269 7.54 8.10 38.74
C GLN A 269 8.79 7.22 38.65
N LYS A 270 9.90 7.65 39.27
CA LYS A 270 11.15 6.87 39.31
C LYS A 270 10.92 5.49 39.95
N VAL A 271 10.25 5.45 41.09
CA VAL A 271 9.93 4.19 41.79
C VAL A 271 9.00 3.32 40.95
N ARG A 272 7.95 3.89 40.34
CA ARG A 272 7.02 3.14 39.49
C ARG A 272 7.70 2.52 38.27
N VAL A 273 8.56 3.26 37.57
CA VAL A 273 9.26 2.76 36.38
C VAL A 273 10.28 1.68 36.76
N ALA A 274 11.03 1.88 37.85
CA ALA A 274 11.94 0.86 38.37
C ALA A 274 11.21 -0.43 38.74
N ASN A 275 10.09 -0.33 39.47
CA ASN A 275 9.28 -1.49 39.84
C ASN A 275 8.70 -2.18 38.61
N TRP A 276 8.17 -1.42 37.64
CA TRP A 276 7.66 -1.98 36.39
C TRP A 276 8.74 -2.74 35.62
N MET A 277 9.94 -2.19 35.46
CA MET A 277 11.03 -2.86 34.75
C MET A 277 11.48 -4.15 35.46
N ASN A 278 11.42 -4.19 36.79
CA ASN A 278 11.77 -5.38 37.58
C ASN A 278 10.66 -6.44 37.59
N SER A 279 9.39 -6.04 37.50
CA SER A 279 8.25 -6.95 37.62
C SER A 279 7.63 -7.35 36.28
N CYS A 280 8.02 -6.71 35.18
CA CYS A 280 7.43 -6.97 33.89
C CYS A 280 7.93 -8.29 33.29
N THR A 281 7.05 -8.94 32.54
CA THR A 281 7.39 -10.10 31.73
C THR A 281 8.28 -9.69 30.56
N GLN A 282 9.53 -10.17 30.59
CA GLN A 282 10.42 -10.03 29.44
C GLN A 282 10.33 -11.29 28.58
N PRO A 283 9.87 -11.18 27.33
CA PRO A 283 9.78 -12.33 26.46
C PRO A 283 11.20 -12.77 26.05
N ASN A 284 11.46 -14.08 26.13
CA ASN A 284 12.73 -14.68 25.70
C ASN A 284 12.95 -14.58 24.17
N ARG A 285 11.89 -14.24 23.42
CA ARG A 285 11.88 -14.04 21.97
C ARG A 285 11.17 -12.73 21.65
N PRO A 286 11.45 -12.11 20.50
CA PRO A 286 10.72 -10.92 20.10
C PRO A 286 9.22 -11.26 20.01
N VAL A 287 8.41 -10.36 20.52
CA VAL A 287 6.95 -10.49 20.59
C VAL A 287 6.32 -10.65 19.21
N VAL A 288 6.94 -10.02 18.21
CA VAL A 288 6.60 -10.12 16.80
C VAL A 288 7.88 -10.47 16.03
N MET A 289 7.80 -11.44 15.13
CA MET A 289 8.92 -11.78 14.25
C MET A 289 9.06 -10.74 13.16
N LEU A 290 10.01 -9.82 13.35
CA LEU A 290 10.34 -8.79 12.38
C LEU A 290 11.47 -9.27 11.47
N SER A 291 11.37 -8.93 10.20
CA SER A 291 12.38 -9.28 9.20
C SER A 291 12.73 -8.05 8.38
N SER A 292 13.99 -7.94 7.99
CA SER A 292 14.49 -6.86 7.16
C SER A 292 15.53 -7.40 6.19
N THR A 293 15.60 -6.79 5.02
CA THR A 293 16.72 -6.98 4.08
C THR A 293 17.94 -6.19 4.50
N SER A 294 17.79 -5.18 5.35
CA SER A 294 18.90 -4.39 5.90
C SER A 294 19.47 -5.06 7.15
N SER A 295 20.78 -5.30 7.15
CA SER A 295 21.55 -5.77 8.31
C SER A 295 21.83 -4.66 9.33
N LEU A 296 21.46 -3.41 9.03
CA LEU A 296 21.69 -2.23 9.88
C LEU A 296 20.57 -1.98 10.88
N LEU A 297 19.59 -2.88 10.97
CA LEU A 297 18.51 -2.81 11.94
C LEU A 297 18.74 -3.82 13.06
N CYS A 298 18.42 -3.39 14.28
CA CYS A 298 18.34 -4.26 15.44
C CYS A 298 17.12 -3.90 16.28
N TYR A 299 16.72 -4.78 17.18
CA TYR A 299 15.64 -4.51 18.13
C TYR A 299 16.14 -4.45 19.57
N GLN A 300 15.54 -3.55 20.36
CA GLN A 300 15.66 -3.51 21.81
C GLN A 300 14.35 -4.01 22.40
N LYS A 301 14.41 -4.91 23.38
CA LYS A 301 13.24 -5.37 24.14
C LYS A 301 13.20 -4.67 25.49
N ILE A 302 12.07 -4.09 25.84
CA ILE A 302 11.83 -3.45 27.13
C ILE A 302 10.48 -3.96 27.60
N CYS A 303 10.49 -4.99 28.45
CA CYS A 303 9.27 -5.71 28.83
C CYS A 303 8.52 -6.24 27.58
N GLU A 304 7.21 -5.97 27.48
CA GLU A 304 6.35 -6.32 26.34
C GLU A 304 6.50 -5.37 25.14
N LYS A 305 7.44 -4.42 25.21
CA LYS A 305 7.70 -3.45 24.15
C LYS A 305 8.93 -3.84 23.36
N LEU A 306 8.88 -3.61 22.06
CA LEU A 306 10.01 -3.83 21.15
C LEU A 306 10.24 -2.57 20.32
N ILE A 307 11.46 -2.04 20.38
CA ILE A 307 11.89 -0.85 19.64
C ILE A 307 12.85 -1.30 18.56
N VAL A 308 12.51 -1.02 17.29
CA VAL A 308 13.41 -1.24 16.16
C VAL A 308 14.16 0.05 15.87
N ARG A 309 15.49 -0.03 15.80
CA ARG A 309 16.35 1.13 15.51
C ARG A 309 17.50 0.75 14.59
N GLY A 310 18.13 1.77 14.00
CA GLY A 310 19.38 1.58 13.26
C GLY A 310 20.57 1.39 14.21
N THR A 311 21.55 0.60 13.77
CA THR A 311 22.76 0.28 14.56
C THR A 311 23.75 1.44 14.67
N SER A 312 23.64 2.48 13.84
CA SER A 312 24.58 3.62 13.75
C SER A 312 24.04 4.92 14.36
N GLY A 313 23.26 4.85 15.44
CA GLY A 313 22.67 6.04 16.08
C GLY A 313 21.45 6.62 15.36
N ASP A 314 20.94 5.90 14.36
CA ASP A 314 19.76 6.26 13.58
C ASP A 314 18.49 6.35 14.46
N LYS A 315 17.56 7.24 14.08
CA LYS A 315 16.27 7.42 14.77
C LYS A 315 15.49 6.10 14.83
N SER A 316 14.75 5.88 15.92
CA SER A 316 13.84 4.74 16.06
C SER A 316 12.95 4.61 14.83
N ARG A 317 12.88 3.41 14.25
CA ARG A 317 12.16 3.12 13.01
C ARG A 317 10.77 2.54 13.25
N ALA A 318 10.61 1.77 14.34
CA ALA A 318 9.31 1.24 14.74
C ALA A 318 9.26 1.00 16.25
N LEU A 319 8.06 1.13 16.81
CA LEU A 319 7.73 0.72 18.18
C LEU A 319 6.59 -0.30 18.09
N VAL A 320 6.79 -1.45 18.72
CA VAL A 320 5.79 -2.52 18.83
C VAL A 320 5.42 -2.64 20.30
N GLU A 321 4.13 -2.47 20.59
CA GLU A 321 3.57 -2.65 21.93
C GLU A 321 2.39 -3.61 21.84
N LEU A 322 2.31 -4.56 22.79
CA LEU A 322 1.11 -5.36 22.98
C LEU A 322 0.23 -4.72 24.04
N PHE A 323 -1.04 -4.54 23.70
CA PHE A 323 -2.06 -4.12 24.64
C PHE A 323 -2.96 -5.30 24.99
N HIS A 324 -3.02 -5.61 26.28
CA HIS A 324 -3.98 -6.57 26.83
C HIS A 324 -5.27 -5.85 27.22
N SER A 325 -6.40 -6.57 27.23
CA SER A 325 -7.72 -5.99 27.53
C SER A 325 -7.83 -5.40 28.93
N ASN A 326 -6.99 -5.85 29.87
CA ASN A 326 -6.89 -5.34 31.24
C ASN A 326 -5.89 -4.18 31.39
N ASN A 327 -5.20 -3.75 30.32
CA ASN A 327 -4.26 -2.64 30.41
C ASN A 327 -5.02 -1.33 30.67
N THR A 328 -4.71 -0.68 31.79
CA THR A 328 -5.23 0.66 32.09
C THR A 328 -4.35 1.74 31.45
N LEU A 329 -4.94 2.59 30.61
CA LEU A 329 -4.24 3.76 30.04
C LEU A 329 -4.15 4.87 31.10
N ALA A 330 -2.99 4.99 31.75
CA ALA A 330 -2.70 6.13 32.62
C ALA A 330 -1.98 7.22 31.81
N ARG A 331 -2.61 8.39 31.67
CA ARG A 331 -2.03 9.54 30.97
C ARG A 331 -1.23 10.38 31.98
N SER A 332 0.10 10.44 31.83
CA SER A 332 0.95 11.32 32.65
C SER A 332 0.88 12.75 32.10
N GLN A 333 0.69 13.74 32.98
CA GLN A 333 0.72 15.17 32.61
C GLN A 333 2.15 15.72 32.46
N SER A 334 3.14 15.06 33.05
CA SER A 334 4.56 15.42 32.94
C SER A 334 5.35 14.37 32.16
N GLN A 335 6.34 14.82 31.38
CA GLN A 335 7.31 13.97 30.71
C GLN A 335 8.29 13.38 31.72
N CYS A 336 8.45 12.05 31.70
CA CYS A 336 9.45 11.33 32.49
C CYS A 336 10.30 10.50 31.53
N LEU A 337 11.58 10.84 31.44
CA LEU A 337 12.53 10.26 30.48
C LEU A 337 13.46 9.27 31.18
N PHE A 338 13.62 8.09 30.58
CA PHE A 338 14.52 7.05 31.08
C PHE A 338 15.11 6.23 29.93
N VAL A 339 16.23 5.56 30.20
CA VAL A 339 16.79 4.53 29.31
C VAL A 339 17.03 3.23 30.10
N SER A 340 17.03 2.10 29.39
CA SER A 340 17.41 0.80 29.97
C SER A 340 18.92 0.62 29.80
N SER A 341 19.63 0.43 30.92
CA SER A 341 21.09 0.20 30.95
C SER A 341 21.53 -1.03 30.16
N ARG A 342 20.58 -1.92 29.85
CA ARG A 342 20.80 -3.09 29.00
C ARG A 342 21.33 -2.69 27.63
N TYR A 343 20.86 -1.57 27.08
CA TYR A 343 21.24 -1.12 25.73
C TYR A 343 21.97 0.22 25.73
N GLU A 344 21.71 1.09 26.70
CA GLU A 344 22.26 2.43 26.73
C GLU A 344 22.49 2.88 28.17
N LEU A 345 23.72 3.28 28.49
CA LEU A 345 24.11 3.76 29.83
C LEU A 345 24.04 5.28 29.94
N GLN A 346 24.07 6.00 28.81
CA GLN A 346 24.06 7.46 28.80
C GLN A 346 22.74 8.00 28.26
N CYS A 347 22.22 9.02 28.92
CA CYS A 347 21.03 9.69 28.43
C CYS A 347 21.34 10.43 27.12
N PRO A 348 20.60 10.16 26.03
CA PRO A 348 20.85 10.83 24.76
C PRO A 348 20.58 12.33 24.89
N THR A 349 21.39 13.14 24.22
CA THR A 349 21.10 14.56 24.03
C THR A 349 19.87 14.68 23.15
N LEU A 350 18.71 14.96 23.76
CA LEU A 350 17.46 15.19 23.05
C LEU A 350 17.52 16.57 22.37
N SER A 351 18.06 16.64 21.17
CA SER A 351 17.66 17.68 20.23
C SER A 351 16.30 17.24 19.68
N VAL A 352 15.21 17.70 20.30
CA VAL A 352 13.90 17.62 19.68
C VAL A 352 13.92 18.66 18.57
N PRO A 353 13.97 18.29 17.28
CA PRO A 353 13.73 19.30 16.25
C PRO A 353 12.27 19.72 16.43
N GLU A 354 12.04 21.00 16.71
CA GLU A 354 10.70 21.59 16.57
C GLU A 354 10.15 21.22 15.18
N GLY A 355 8.95 20.63 15.14
CA GLY A 355 8.30 20.23 13.89
C GLY A 355 8.25 18.72 13.59
N GLN A 356 8.52 17.82 14.55
CA GLN A 356 8.20 16.40 14.34
C GLN A 356 6.68 16.15 14.40
N GLU A 357 6.05 16.01 13.23
CA GLU A 357 4.71 15.44 13.10
C GLU A 357 4.76 13.90 13.23
N LEU A 358 3.93 13.36 14.12
CA LEU A 358 3.64 11.93 14.17
C LEU A 358 2.65 11.61 13.04
N HIS A 359 3.16 11.19 11.90
CA HIS A 359 2.31 10.63 10.85
C HIS A 359 1.96 9.19 11.20
N SER A 360 0.65 8.91 11.30
CA SER A 360 0.18 7.53 11.34
C SER A 360 0.47 6.88 9.99
N LEU A 361 1.28 5.82 9.98
CA LEU A 361 1.44 4.95 8.80
C LEU A 361 0.21 4.04 8.58
N SER A 362 -0.85 4.21 9.39
CA SER A 362 -2.09 3.44 9.26
C SER A 362 -2.80 3.80 7.96
N ALA A 363 -3.01 2.79 7.11
CA ALA A 363 -3.89 2.88 5.95
C ALA A 363 -5.39 3.02 6.32
N ASN A 364 -5.74 3.00 7.61
CA ASN A 364 -7.13 3.11 8.05
C ASN A 364 -7.50 4.57 8.39
N PRO A 365 -8.40 5.22 7.63
CA PRO A 365 -8.82 6.60 7.87
C PRO A 365 -9.72 6.79 9.11
N LYS A 366 -10.08 5.71 9.82
CA LYS A 366 -10.98 5.75 11.01
C LYS A 366 -10.24 5.76 12.36
N LYS A 367 -8.93 6.03 12.38
CA LYS A 367 -8.16 6.16 13.63
C LYS A 367 -7.41 7.48 13.69
#